data_AF-A0A958QCR3-F1
#
_entry.id   AF-A0A958QCR3-F1
#
_cell.length_a   1.000
_cell.length_b   1.000
_cell.length_c   1.000
_cell.angle_alpha   90.00
_cell.angle_beta   90.00
_cell.angle_gamma   90.00
#
_symmetry.space_group_name_H-M   'P 1'
#
loop_
_entity.id
_entity.type
_entity.pdbx_description
1 polymer ?
#
loop_
_entity_poly.entity_id
_entity_poly.type
_entity_poly.pdbx_seq_one_letter_code
_entity_poly.pdbx_strand_id
1 'polypeptide(L)'
;MSHRDLENEVDFVVVDQDTRGTIELATSDNRFRLFSRRSLPYLIAIVALLLVTISMTSFWNEIGKRFPLVPVGSYVGQIDGVFDSSTSFYIERSPASDSLLFIVFKSESEPVQIRIIPVESSGETEQWMNPLTVFTGDRKLKFVGYRTGSASFEGTVLDLDSQKEGEWRMHTLPASSQINLTAEDREDVRLWLMLQAELIAVESQISKAQVTIPEQESEIDKLNSYLTEGDELKSRAQERFEQAGRELEDKSAQLKIRQDTLRDLARQLEISEHVTGYGKLASLARKSIERENRWMTSMLGASEQMTPQFEQELQR
;
A
#
# COMPACT_ATOMS: atom_id res chain seq x y z
N MET A 1 -21.50 -39.45 41.17
CA MET A 1 -20.21 -38.88 41.59
C MET A 1 -20.13 -37.51 40.93
N SER A 2 -20.69 -36.47 41.54
CA SER A 2 -20.20 -35.68 42.68
C SER A 2 -19.19 -34.60 42.26
N HIS A 3 -19.73 -33.38 42.16
CA HIS A 3 -19.20 -32.08 42.60
C HIS A 3 -17.75 -31.65 42.31
N ARG A 4 -17.64 -30.53 41.58
CA ARG A 4 -17.02 -29.23 42.00
C ARG A 4 -16.79 -28.41 40.72
N ASP A 5 -17.63 -27.45 40.37
CA ASP A 5 -17.85 -26.13 41.01
C ASP A 5 -16.54 -25.38 41.27
N LEU A 6 -16.13 -24.59 40.29
CA LEU A 6 -15.21 -23.45 40.46
C LEU A 6 -15.95 -22.22 39.94
N GLU A 7 -16.57 -21.53 40.88
CA GLU A 7 -17.17 -20.22 40.74
C GLU A 7 -16.07 -19.19 40.45
N ASN A 8 -16.26 -18.42 39.37
CA ASN A 8 -15.51 -17.21 39.09
C ASN A 8 -16.10 -16.09 39.96
N GLU A 9 -15.33 -15.68 40.96
CA GLU A 9 -15.58 -14.51 41.79
C GLU A 9 -15.30 -13.26 40.95
N VAL A 10 -16.37 -12.61 40.47
CA VAL A 10 -16.33 -11.31 39.82
C VAL A 10 -16.54 -10.26 40.91
N ASP A 11 -15.45 -9.62 41.33
CA ASP A 11 -15.51 -8.45 42.21
C ASP A 11 -16.13 -7.27 41.45
N PHE A 12 -17.43 -7.07 41.68
CA PHE A 12 -18.12 -5.83 41.37
C PHE A 12 -17.79 -4.81 42.46
N VAL A 13 -16.88 -3.87 42.14
CA VAL A 13 -16.71 -2.64 42.92
C VAL A 13 -17.94 -1.77 42.68
N VAL A 14 -18.91 -1.86 43.59
CA VAL A 14 -20.01 -0.91 43.73
C VAL A 14 -19.42 0.40 44.25
N VAL A 15 -19.32 1.39 43.36
CA VAL A 15 -18.99 2.77 43.72
C VAL A 15 -20.23 3.39 44.36
N ASP A 16 -20.25 3.41 45.68
CA ASP A 16 -21.27 4.09 46.48
C ASP A 16 -21.05 5.61 46.39
N GLN A 17 -21.92 6.28 45.63
CA GLN A 17 -22.01 7.73 45.53
C GLN A 17 -23.00 8.26 46.57
N ASP A 18 -22.63 8.33 47.85
CA ASP A 18 -23.17 9.38 48.73
C ASP A 18 -22.48 9.40 50.09
N THR A 19 -21.39 10.17 50.21
CA THR A 19 -21.08 10.83 51.47
C THR A 19 -20.54 12.22 51.17
N ARG A 20 -21.44 13.20 51.21
CA ARG A 20 -21.12 14.61 51.46
C ARG A 20 -20.57 14.74 52.89
N GLY A 21 -19.34 14.28 53.09
CA GLY A 21 -18.52 14.63 54.24
C GLY A 21 -17.78 15.92 53.92
N THR A 22 -18.17 17.02 54.55
CA THR A 22 -17.35 18.22 54.68
C THR A 22 -15.98 17.83 55.24
N ILE A 23 -14.99 17.68 54.36
CA ILE A 23 -13.59 17.61 54.75
C ILE A 23 -13.22 19.02 55.20
N GLU A 24 -13.22 19.23 56.52
CA GLU A 24 -12.47 20.32 57.12
C GLU A 24 -11.03 20.17 56.64
N LEU A 25 -10.63 21.06 55.73
CA LEU A 25 -9.24 21.35 55.42
C LEU A 25 -8.60 21.87 56.71
N ALA A 26 -8.17 20.95 57.56
CA ALA A 26 -7.16 21.20 58.55
C ALA A 26 -5.92 21.61 57.77
N THR A 27 -5.78 22.92 57.58
CA THR A 27 -4.56 23.59 57.16
C THR A 27 -3.46 23.10 58.10
N SER A 28 -2.70 22.09 57.65
CA SER A 28 -1.51 21.61 58.34
C SER A 28 -0.45 22.69 58.17
N ASP A 29 -0.58 23.67 59.04
CA ASP A 29 0.22 24.85 59.11
C ASP A 29 1.66 24.45 59.48
N ASN A 30 2.59 24.83 58.60
CA ASN A 30 3.97 25.20 58.95
C ASN A 30 4.94 24.18 59.60
N ARG A 31 4.75 22.85 59.49
CA ARG A 31 5.81 21.89 59.91
C ARG A 31 6.91 21.63 58.89
N PHE A 32 6.80 22.14 57.66
CA PHE A 32 7.85 21.98 56.63
C PHE A 32 8.91 23.10 56.62
N ARG A 33 8.84 24.11 57.49
CA ARG A 33 9.78 25.26 57.48
C ARG A 33 11.08 25.06 58.25
N LEU A 34 11.30 23.91 58.89
CA LEU A 34 12.52 23.64 59.69
C LEU A 34 13.40 22.51 59.14
N PHE A 35 13.05 21.91 57.99
CA PHE A 35 14.04 21.11 57.27
C PHE A 35 15.05 22.04 56.60
N SER A 36 16.21 22.06 57.23
CA SER A 36 17.25 23.06 57.16
C SER A 36 17.69 23.49 55.76
N ARG A 37 17.92 24.80 55.58
CA ARG A 37 18.71 25.35 54.46
C ARG A 37 20.10 24.70 54.30
N ARG A 38 20.59 23.97 55.32
CA ARG A 38 21.88 23.27 55.31
C ARG A 38 21.83 21.87 54.69
N SER A 39 20.70 21.17 54.71
CA SER A 39 20.56 19.81 54.15
C SER A 39 20.12 19.79 52.69
N LEU A 40 19.50 20.87 52.22
CA LEU A 40 19.06 21.04 50.83
C LEU A 40 20.17 20.83 49.78
N PRO A 41 21.41 21.35 49.92
CA PRO A 41 22.46 21.09 48.93
C PRO A 41 22.88 19.62 48.86
N TYR A 42 22.86 18.88 49.98
CA TYR A 42 23.21 17.46 50.00
C TYR A 42 22.15 16.60 49.31
N LEU A 43 20.86 16.90 49.50
CA LEU A 43 19.78 16.22 48.78
C LEU A 43 19.85 16.47 47.27
N ILE A 44 20.14 17.70 46.85
CA ILE A 44 20.35 18.02 45.43
C ILE A 44 21.54 17.23 44.87
N ALA A 45 22.65 17.13 45.60
CA ALA A 45 23.81 16.37 45.18
C ALA A 45 23.52 14.86 45.02
N ILE A 46 22.76 14.26 45.94
CA ILE A 46 22.37 12.84 45.85
C ILE A 46 21.46 12.60 44.65
N VAL A 47 20.47 13.47 44.41
CA VAL A 47 19.57 13.35 43.25
C VAL A 47 20.35 13.53 41.95
N ALA A 48 21.27 14.50 41.88
CA ALA A 48 22.12 14.70 40.71
C ALA A 48 23.01 13.46 40.43
N LEU A 49 23.59 12.86 41.47
CA LEU A 49 24.37 11.62 41.35
C LEU A 49 23.50 10.46 40.84
N LEU A 50 22.28 10.31 41.35
CA LEU A 50 21.33 9.30 40.87
C LEU A 50 20.95 9.52 39.40
N LEU A 51 20.68 10.77 38.99
CA LEU A 51 20.38 11.07 37.59
C LEU A 51 21.58 10.79 36.68
N VAL A 52 22.81 11.11 37.10
CA VAL A 52 24.02 10.79 36.34
C VAL A 52 24.21 9.29 36.22
N THR A 53 24.01 8.52 37.30
CA THR A 53 24.14 7.04 37.25
C THR A 53 23.08 6.40 36.37
N ILE A 54 21.82 6.85 36.43
CA ILE A 54 20.73 6.38 35.55
C ILE A 54 21.01 6.76 34.10
N SER A 55 21.46 7.99 33.85
CA SER A 55 21.81 8.44 32.50
C SER A 55 22.98 7.63 31.94
N MET A 56 24.00 7.34 32.75
CA MET A 56 25.15 6.54 32.36
C MET A 56 24.74 5.09 32.05
N THR A 57 23.93 4.45 32.91
CA THR A 57 23.46 3.07 32.66
C THR A 57 22.54 2.97 31.46
N SER A 58 21.65 3.96 31.25
CA SER A 58 20.82 4.04 30.05
C SER A 58 21.66 4.20 28.78
N PHE A 59 22.70 5.04 28.82
CA PHE A 59 23.62 5.25 27.70
C PHE A 59 24.37 3.97 27.33
N TRP A 60 24.92 3.24 28.30
CA TRP A 60 25.57 1.94 28.06
C TRP A 60 24.60 0.90 27.49
N ASN A 61 23.36 0.88 27.96
CA ASN A 61 22.32 -0.01 27.43
C ASN A 61 21.91 0.35 25.99
N GLU A 62 21.98 1.64 25.63
CA GLU A 62 21.68 2.09 24.27
C GLU A 62 22.82 1.81 23.29
N ILE A 63 24.08 1.97 23.72
CA ILE A 63 25.26 1.53 22.95
C ILE A 63 25.23 0.01 22.74
N GLY A 64 24.82 -0.75 23.76
CA GLY A 64 24.58 -2.19 23.70
C GLY A 64 23.43 -2.63 22.78
N LYS A 65 22.84 -1.72 22.00
CA LYS A 65 21.79 -2.02 21.02
C LYS A 65 22.16 -1.60 19.60
N ARG A 66 23.42 -1.26 19.33
CA ARG A 66 23.85 -0.76 18.02
C ARG A 66 25.00 -1.60 17.47
N PHE A 67 25.11 -1.64 16.15
CA PHE A 67 26.24 -2.23 15.45
C PHE A 67 27.00 -1.10 14.73
N PRO A 68 28.35 -1.06 14.81
CA PRO A 68 29.11 0.05 14.24
C PRO A 68 29.07 -0.03 12.71
N LEU A 69 28.99 1.12 12.03
CA LEU A 69 29.09 1.11 10.57
C LEU A 69 30.52 0.73 10.15
N VAL A 70 30.65 -0.43 9.55
CA VAL A 70 31.94 -0.96 9.08
C VAL A 70 32.35 -0.25 7.79
N PRO A 71 33.55 0.34 7.68
CA PRO A 71 34.03 0.95 6.43
C PRO A 71 34.16 -0.08 5.30
N VAL A 72 34.24 0.40 4.05
CA VAL A 72 34.50 -0.46 2.88
C VAL A 72 35.82 -1.23 3.09
N GLY A 73 35.80 -2.54 2.86
CA GLY A 73 36.96 -3.41 3.05
C GLY A 73 36.59 -4.81 3.55
N SER A 74 37.62 -5.60 3.80
CA SER A 74 37.54 -6.98 4.31
C SER A 74 37.96 -7.03 5.78
N TYR A 75 37.24 -7.82 6.57
CA TYR A 75 37.44 -7.94 8.00
C TYR A 75 37.33 -9.39 8.41
N VAL A 76 38.17 -9.78 9.38
CA VAL A 76 38.11 -11.09 10.01
C VAL A 76 37.91 -10.90 11.49
N GLY A 77 37.06 -11.73 12.06
CA GLY A 77 36.82 -11.74 13.48
C GLY A 77 36.69 -13.13 14.06
N GLN A 78 36.58 -13.17 15.38
CA GLN A 78 36.39 -14.37 16.17
C GLN A 78 35.18 -14.17 17.09
N ILE A 79 34.39 -15.22 17.24
CA ILE A 79 33.25 -15.33 18.15
C ILE A 79 33.63 -16.31 19.26
N ASP A 80 33.55 -15.84 20.49
CA ASP A 80 33.83 -16.61 21.70
C ASP A 80 32.56 -16.72 22.56
N GLY A 81 32.39 -17.84 23.25
CA GLY A 81 31.30 -18.05 24.22
C GLY A 81 30.00 -18.60 23.65
N VAL A 82 29.59 -18.26 22.41
CA VAL A 82 28.34 -18.77 21.82
C VAL A 82 28.47 -20.23 21.36
N PHE A 83 29.60 -20.57 20.75
CA PHE A 83 29.91 -21.92 20.30
C PHE A 83 30.80 -22.66 21.31
N ASP A 84 30.91 -23.98 21.16
CA ASP A 84 31.78 -24.80 22.03
C ASP A 84 33.27 -24.50 21.81
N SER A 85 33.63 -23.91 20.67
CA SER A 85 34.98 -23.45 20.33
C SER A 85 34.94 -22.06 19.70
N SER A 86 36.05 -21.33 19.81
CA SER A 86 36.22 -20.03 19.16
C SER A 86 36.02 -20.19 17.65
N THR A 87 35.04 -19.48 17.10
CA THR A 87 34.62 -19.61 15.70
C THR A 87 35.00 -18.35 14.94
N SER A 88 35.76 -18.50 13.86
CA SER A 88 36.13 -17.36 13.01
C SER A 88 34.99 -16.96 12.10
N PHE A 89 34.89 -15.68 11.76
CA PHE A 89 33.95 -15.16 10.78
C PHE A 89 34.63 -14.11 9.89
N TYR A 90 34.06 -13.89 8.72
CA TYR A 90 34.49 -12.94 7.70
C TYR A 90 33.37 -11.97 7.37
N ILE A 91 33.72 -10.68 7.27
CA ILE A 91 32.81 -9.64 6.80
C ILE A 91 33.49 -8.89 5.66
N GLU A 92 32.76 -8.67 4.58
CA GLU A 92 33.19 -7.80 3.49
C GLU A 92 32.14 -6.76 3.18
N ARG A 93 32.57 -5.50 3.13
CA ARG A 93 31.75 -4.40 2.63
C ARG A 93 32.25 -4.00 1.25
N SER A 94 31.41 -4.22 0.24
CA SER A 94 31.69 -3.81 -1.14
C SER A 94 31.62 -2.27 -1.27
N PRO A 95 32.50 -1.65 -2.09
CA PRO A 95 32.37 -0.24 -2.46
C PRO A 95 31.17 0.06 -3.35
N ALA A 96 30.69 -0.95 -4.10
CA ALA A 96 29.66 -0.78 -5.14
C ALA A 96 28.24 -0.99 -4.62
N SER A 97 28.07 -1.59 -3.45
CA SER A 97 26.77 -1.91 -2.87
C SER A 97 26.73 -1.61 -1.38
N ASP A 98 25.58 -1.12 -0.91
CA ASP A 98 25.28 -0.98 0.52
C ASP A 98 24.93 -2.35 1.15
N SER A 99 25.75 -3.36 0.89
CA SER A 99 25.58 -4.71 1.41
C SER A 99 26.85 -5.21 2.08
N LEU A 100 26.68 -5.90 3.20
CA LEU A 100 27.71 -6.66 3.90
C LEU A 100 27.58 -8.12 3.51
N LEU A 101 28.65 -8.72 3.01
CA LEU A 101 28.77 -10.17 2.95
C LEU A 101 29.28 -10.66 4.30
N PHE A 102 28.55 -11.58 4.93
CA PHE A 102 28.88 -12.12 6.24
C PHE A 102 28.98 -13.65 6.14
N ILE A 103 30.11 -14.20 6.59
CA ILE A 103 30.38 -15.64 6.54
C ILE A 103 30.87 -16.09 7.91
N VAL A 104 30.20 -17.05 8.54
CA VAL A 104 30.71 -17.72 9.75
C VAL A 104 31.41 -19.00 9.31
N PHE A 105 32.68 -19.21 9.68
CA PHE A 105 33.41 -20.43 9.31
C PHE A 105 33.08 -21.58 10.25
N LYS A 106 31.82 -22.00 10.24
CA LYS A 106 31.35 -23.24 10.87
C LYS A 106 30.84 -24.17 9.77
N SER A 107 30.99 -25.47 9.97
CA SER A 107 30.96 -26.56 8.98
C SER A 107 29.80 -26.60 7.95
N GLU A 108 28.75 -25.80 8.11
CA GLU A 108 27.57 -25.78 7.22
C GLU A 108 26.98 -24.37 7.01
N SER A 109 27.78 -23.32 7.24
CA SER A 109 27.26 -21.94 7.16
C SER A 109 27.32 -21.42 5.72
N GLU A 110 26.17 -21.08 5.15
CA GLU A 110 26.11 -20.39 3.87
C GLU A 110 26.47 -18.90 4.03
N PRO A 111 27.11 -18.27 3.03
CA PRO A 111 27.34 -16.83 3.02
C PRO A 111 26.02 -16.05 3.05
N VAL A 112 25.89 -15.11 4.00
CA VAL A 112 24.69 -14.28 4.14
C VAL A 112 25.00 -12.87 3.66
N GLN A 113 24.21 -12.37 2.71
CA GLN A 113 24.28 -10.98 2.28
C GLN A 113 23.27 -10.13 3.09
N ILE A 114 23.75 -9.10 3.76
CA ILE A 114 22.96 -8.24 4.65
C ILE A 114 22.96 -6.83 4.09
N ARG A 115 21.77 -6.29 3.82
CA ARG A 115 21.62 -4.90 3.36
C ARG A 115 21.86 -3.93 4.52
N ILE A 116 22.75 -2.98 4.33
CA ILE A 116 23.02 -1.90 5.29
C ILE A 116 21.94 -0.84 5.12
N ILE A 117 21.25 -0.52 6.21
CA ILE A 117 20.36 0.65 6.29
C ILE A 117 20.96 1.56 7.36
N PRO A 118 21.74 2.59 6.98
CA PRO A 118 22.32 3.50 7.95
C PRO A 118 21.19 4.23 8.69
N VAL A 119 21.30 4.32 10.01
CA VAL A 119 20.40 5.15 10.81
C VAL A 119 21.02 6.53 10.86
N GLU A 120 20.43 7.50 10.16
CA GLU A 120 20.88 8.89 10.20
C GLU A 120 20.75 9.43 11.63
N SER A 121 21.88 9.51 12.33
CA SER A 121 21.97 10.26 13.58
C SER A 121 22.20 11.72 13.22
N SER A 122 21.39 12.62 13.78
CA SER A 122 21.44 14.07 13.55
C SER A 122 22.71 14.77 14.10
N GLY A 123 23.76 14.02 14.44
CA GLY A 123 25.06 14.53 14.90
C GLY A 123 26.21 13.86 14.14
N GLU A 124 27.07 14.67 13.54
CA GLU A 124 28.01 14.33 12.45
C GLU A 124 29.12 13.30 12.72
N THR A 125 29.27 12.73 13.91
CA THR A 125 30.56 12.06 14.22
C THR A 125 30.56 10.54 14.19
N GLU A 126 29.44 9.85 14.39
CA GLU A 126 29.43 8.37 14.42
C GLU A 126 28.17 7.80 13.77
N GLN A 127 28.35 7.15 12.61
CA GLN A 127 27.28 6.44 11.92
C GLN A 127 27.13 5.04 12.53
N TRP A 128 25.91 4.72 12.94
CA TRP A 128 25.54 3.44 13.53
C TRP A 128 24.50 2.75 12.66
N MET A 129 24.41 1.43 12.79
CA MET A 129 23.32 0.65 12.20
C MET A 129 22.59 -0.15 13.28
N ASN A 130 21.40 -0.63 12.93
CA ASN A 130 20.64 -1.55 13.76
C ASN A 130 21.48 -2.82 14.03
N PRO A 131 21.22 -3.53 15.16
CA PRO A 131 21.88 -4.80 15.45
C PRO A 131 21.88 -5.73 14.26
N LEU A 132 23.05 -6.26 13.93
CA LEU A 132 23.20 -7.16 12.80
C LEU A 132 22.67 -8.54 13.20
N THR A 133 21.67 -9.04 12.49
CA THR A 133 21.12 -10.38 12.74
C THR A 133 21.51 -11.30 11.59
N VAL A 134 22.25 -12.36 11.88
CA VAL A 134 22.79 -13.32 10.92
C VAL A 134 22.16 -14.69 11.19
N PHE A 135 21.67 -15.33 10.14
CA PHE A 135 21.15 -16.68 10.19
C PHE A 135 22.26 -17.64 9.76
N THR A 136 22.66 -18.55 10.65
CA THR A 136 23.79 -19.45 10.45
C THR A 136 23.27 -20.88 10.58
N GLY A 137 22.74 -21.43 9.48
CA GLY A 137 22.12 -22.76 9.47
C GLY A 137 20.99 -22.89 10.49
N ASP A 138 21.29 -23.50 11.64
CA ASP A 138 20.37 -23.78 12.74
C ASP A 138 20.22 -22.66 13.77
N ARG A 139 21.02 -21.58 13.68
CA ARG A 139 21.06 -20.54 14.72
C ARG A 139 20.84 -19.13 14.19
N LYS A 140 20.21 -18.31 15.02
CA LYS A 140 20.03 -16.88 14.78
C LYS A 140 20.91 -16.06 15.72
N LEU A 141 21.97 -15.49 15.17
CA LEU A 141 22.95 -14.70 15.92
C LEU A 141 22.66 -13.20 15.77
N LYS A 142 22.63 -12.48 16.89
CA LYS A 142 22.48 -11.02 16.94
C LYS A 142 23.78 -10.39 17.42
N PHE A 143 24.42 -9.63 16.55
CA PHE A 143 25.66 -8.89 16.83
C PHE A 143 25.36 -7.44 17.18
N VAL A 144 26.00 -7.00 18.25
CA VAL A 144 26.03 -5.62 18.74
C VAL A 144 27.48 -5.29 19.03
N GLY A 145 27.93 -4.07 18.77
CA GLY A 145 29.26 -3.68 19.19
C GLY A 145 29.57 -2.21 18.96
N TYR A 146 30.84 -1.91 19.10
CA TYR A 146 31.39 -0.58 18.95
C TYR A 146 32.76 -0.63 18.31
N ARG A 147 33.21 0.53 17.85
CA ARG A 147 34.54 0.69 17.26
C ARG A 147 35.54 0.95 18.37
N THR A 148 36.52 0.09 18.54
CA THR A 148 37.60 0.26 19.52
C THR A 148 38.81 1.00 18.97
N GLY A 149 39.05 0.91 17.66
CA GLY A 149 40.18 1.56 16.99
C GLY A 149 39.89 1.95 15.56
N SER A 150 40.89 2.50 14.85
CA SER A 150 40.73 2.86 13.44
C SER A 150 40.36 1.66 12.56
N ALA A 151 40.79 0.46 12.96
CA ALA A 151 40.70 -0.78 12.21
C ALA A 151 40.16 -1.96 13.03
N SER A 152 39.71 -1.72 14.27
CA SER A 152 39.30 -2.77 15.20
C SER A 152 37.92 -2.48 15.77
N PHE A 153 37.14 -3.54 15.93
CA PHE A 153 35.77 -3.51 16.40
C PHE A 153 35.57 -4.67 17.38
N GLU A 154 34.76 -4.44 18.38
CA GLU A 154 34.42 -5.47 19.35
C GLU A 154 32.98 -5.31 19.84
N GLY A 155 32.44 -6.37 20.40
CA GLY A 155 31.09 -6.33 20.92
C GLY A 155 30.61 -7.66 21.45
N THR A 156 29.31 -7.75 21.61
CA THR A 156 28.61 -8.93 22.11
C THR A 156 27.79 -9.57 21.00
N VAL A 157 27.70 -10.90 21.06
CA VAL A 157 26.85 -11.68 20.18
C VAL A 157 25.91 -12.49 21.05
N LEU A 158 24.61 -12.40 20.75
CA LEU A 158 23.55 -13.13 21.42
C LEU A 158 22.98 -14.16 20.45
N ASP A 159 23.01 -15.42 20.84
CA ASP A 159 22.23 -16.47 20.17
C ASP A 159 20.77 -16.34 20.60
N LEU A 160 19.89 -15.97 19.68
CA LEU A 160 18.48 -15.72 19.99
C LEU A 160 17.71 -17.00 20.31
N ASP A 161 18.17 -18.15 19.84
CA ASP A 161 17.51 -19.43 20.05
C ASP A 161 17.91 -20.02 21.41
N SER A 162 19.21 -20.00 21.73
CA SER A 162 19.73 -20.52 23.00
C SER A 162 19.80 -19.50 24.14
N GLN A 163 19.61 -18.20 23.84
CA GLN A 163 19.82 -17.07 24.77
C GLN A 163 21.23 -17.02 25.36
N LYS A 164 22.20 -17.65 24.70
CA LYS A 164 23.60 -17.65 25.13
C LYS A 164 24.31 -16.41 24.62
N GLU A 165 24.95 -15.70 25.55
CA GLU A 165 25.77 -14.52 25.24
C GLU A 165 27.23 -14.92 25.03
N GLY A 166 27.89 -14.21 24.12
CA GLY A 166 29.32 -14.31 23.87
C GLY A 166 29.90 -12.97 23.41
N GLU A 167 31.20 -12.98 23.16
CA GLU A 167 31.95 -11.82 22.69
C GLU A 167 32.39 -12.04 21.25
N TRP A 168 32.48 -10.96 20.48
CA TRP A 168 33.13 -10.99 19.19
C TRP A 168 34.14 -9.86 19.07
N ARG A 169 35.22 -10.14 18.34
CA ARG A 169 36.27 -9.17 18.02
C ARG A 169 36.61 -9.28 16.56
N MET A 170 36.78 -8.15 15.91
CA MET A 170 37.04 -8.04 14.47
C MET A 170 38.15 -7.04 14.23
N HIS A 171 39.01 -7.35 13.27
CA HIS A 171 40.03 -6.44 12.78
C HIS A 171 39.98 -6.38 11.25
N THR A 172 40.38 -5.24 10.71
CA THR A 172 40.55 -5.09 9.26
C THR A 172 41.65 -6.02 8.78
N LEU A 173 41.41 -6.69 7.66
CA LEU A 173 42.49 -7.30 6.91
C LEU A 173 43.15 -6.18 6.10
N PRO A 174 44.42 -5.82 6.35
CA PRO A 174 45.09 -4.85 5.50
C PRO A 174 45.02 -5.33 4.04
N ALA A 175 44.74 -4.40 3.12
CA ALA A 175 44.76 -4.70 1.68
C ALA A 175 46.11 -5.30 1.22
N SER A 176 47.17 -5.12 2.01
CA SER A 176 48.51 -5.67 1.82
C SER A 176 48.78 -7.00 2.53
N SER A 177 47.94 -7.46 3.48
CA SER A 177 48.00 -8.83 3.99
C SER A 177 47.38 -9.76 2.97
N GLN A 178 48.13 -9.93 1.90
CA GLN A 178 48.10 -11.08 1.05
C GLN A 178 48.16 -12.32 1.94
N ILE A 179 47.00 -12.94 2.18
CA ILE A 179 46.96 -14.38 2.39
C ILE A 179 47.82 -14.94 1.25
N ASN A 180 48.82 -15.76 1.56
CA ASN A 180 49.68 -16.44 0.57
C ASN A 180 48.85 -17.48 -0.21
N LEU A 181 47.70 -17.09 -0.73
CA LEU A 181 47.03 -17.68 -1.87
C LEU A 181 47.95 -17.48 -3.06
N THR A 182 48.19 -18.53 -3.82
CA THR A 182 48.93 -18.43 -5.07
C THR A 182 48.18 -17.46 -6.00
N ALA A 183 48.87 -16.87 -6.98
CA ALA A 183 48.22 -15.93 -7.91
C ALA A 183 47.01 -16.58 -8.63
N GLU A 184 47.12 -17.87 -8.89
CA GLU A 184 46.07 -18.73 -9.48
C GLU A 184 44.85 -18.84 -8.56
N ASP A 185 45.04 -19.17 -7.27
CA ASP A 185 43.93 -19.29 -6.30
C ASP A 185 43.16 -17.96 -6.12
N ARG A 186 43.83 -16.81 -6.28
CA ARG A 186 43.17 -15.50 -6.18
C ARG A 186 42.30 -15.19 -7.38
N GLU A 187 42.74 -15.58 -8.57
CA GLU A 187 41.93 -15.45 -9.78
C GLU A 187 40.71 -16.36 -9.70
N ASP A 188 40.89 -17.59 -9.21
CA ASP A 188 39.79 -18.54 -9.02
C ASP A 188 38.75 -18.05 -8.00
N VAL A 189 39.20 -17.53 -6.85
CA VAL A 189 38.28 -16.97 -5.85
C VAL A 189 37.55 -15.74 -6.40
N ARG A 190 38.24 -14.87 -7.15
CA ARG A 190 37.61 -13.72 -7.79
C ARG A 190 36.59 -14.14 -8.83
N LEU A 191 36.93 -15.13 -9.66
CA LEU A 191 36.04 -15.68 -10.67
C LEU A 191 34.81 -16.31 -10.00
N TRP A 192 35.01 -17.08 -8.94
CA TRP A 192 33.93 -17.67 -8.16
C TRP A 192 33.00 -16.61 -7.57
N LEU A 193 33.54 -15.55 -6.96
CA LEU A 193 32.74 -14.43 -6.44
C LEU A 193 31.95 -13.72 -7.55
N MET A 194 32.56 -13.55 -8.73
CA MET A 194 31.89 -12.95 -9.88
C MET A 194 30.76 -13.83 -10.41
N LEU A 195 31.00 -15.13 -10.57
CA LEU A 195 30.00 -16.10 -10.98
C LEU A 195 28.84 -16.19 -9.97
N GLN A 196 29.15 -16.11 -8.68
CA GLN A 196 28.14 -16.11 -7.62
C GLN A 196 27.26 -14.86 -7.72
N ALA A 197 27.86 -13.68 -7.95
CA ALA A 197 27.11 -12.45 -8.14
C ALA A 197 26.23 -12.50 -9.41
N GLU A 198 26.74 -13.07 -10.50
CA GLU A 198 25.97 -13.27 -11.73
C GLU A 198 24.80 -14.24 -11.53
N LEU A 199 25.03 -15.36 -10.84
CA LEU A 199 24.00 -16.34 -10.50
C LEU A 199 22.87 -15.69 -9.69
N ILE A 200 23.21 -14.93 -8.65
CA ILE A 200 22.21 -14.21 -7.83
C ILE A 200 21.42 -13.21 -8.68
N ALA A 201 22.09 -12.50 -9.59
CA ALA A 201 21.42 -11.54 -10.48
C ALA A 201 20.44 -12.26 -11.42
N VAL A 202 20.82 -13.40 -11.98
CA VAL A 202 19.97 -14.22 -12.85
C VAL A 202 18.79 -14.81 -12.07
N GLU A 203 19.00 -15.34 -10.87
CA GLU A 203 17.91 -15.84 -10.00
C GLU A 203 16.91 -14.74 -9.63
N SER A 204 17.40 -13.51 -9.38
CA SER A 204 16.52 -12.35 -9.15
C SER A 204 15.71 -11.99 -10.40
N GLN A 205 16.27 -12.12 -11.60
CA GLN A 205 15.53 -11.91 -12.85
C GLN A 205 14.50 -13.01 -13.09
N ILE A 206 14.84 -14.27 -12.84
CA ILE A 206 13.92 -15.42 -12.96
C ILE A 206 12.75 -15.26 -12.01
N SER A 207 13.00 -14.95 -10.74
CA SER A 207 11.93 -14.74 -9.75
C SER A 207 11.00 -13.58 -10.12
N LYS A 208 11.54 -12.47 -10.65
CA LYS A 208 10.71 -11.38 -11.20
C LYS A 208 9.86 -11.86 -12.39
N ALA A 209 10.48 -12.55 -13.35
CA ALA A 209 9.77 -13.07 -14.52
C ALA A 209 8.64 -14.04 -14.12
N GLN A 210 8.89 -14.90 -13.14
CA GLN A 210 7.93 -15.88 -12.63
C GLN A 210 6.71 -15.23 -11.95
N VAL A 211 6.85 -14.01 -11.43
CA VAL A 211 5.72 -13.21 -10.93
C VAL A 211 4.99 -12.48 -12.05
N THR A 212 5.71 -11.93 -13.04
CA THR A 212 5.09 -11.15 -14.13
C THR A 212 4.35 -11.99 -15.17
N ILE A 213 4.80 -13.23 -15.42
CA ILE A 213 4.14 -14.12 -16.40
C ILE A 213 2.67 -14.39 -16.05
N PRO A 214 2.30 -14.84 -14.83
CA PRO A 214 0.90 -15.10 -14.50
C PRO A 214 0.05 -13.83 -14.51
N GLU A 215 0.63 -12.66 -14.19
CA GLU A 215 -0.06 -11.38 -14.29
C GLU A 215 -0.43 -11.08 -15.75
N GLN A 216 0.53 -11.21 -16.67
CA GLN A 216 0.32 -11.03 -18.10
C GLN A 216 -0.65 -12.06 -18.70
N GLU A 217 -0.58 -13.32 -18.29
CA GLU A 217 -1.55 -14.35 -18.69
C GLU A 217 -2.97 -13.96 -18.25
N SER A 218 -3.15 -13.46 -17.02
CA SER A 218 -4.45 -12.99 -16.54
C SER A 218 -4.98 -11.78 -17.32
N GLU A 219 -4.11 -10.90 -17.79
CA GLU A 219 -4.49 -9.76 -18.63
C GLU A 219 -4.89 -10.20 -20.04
N ILE A 220 -4.16 -11.15 -20.62
CA ILE A 220 -4.50 -11.76 -21.92
C ILE A 220 -5.88 -12.42 -21.84
N ASP A 221 -6.17 -13.15 -20.76
CA ASP A 221 -7.48 -13.79 -20.57
C ASP A 221 -8.62 -12.77 -20.46
N LYS A 222 -8.40 -11.65 -19.75
CA LYS A 222 -9.36 -10.53 -19.71
C LYS A 222 -9.58 -9.94 -21.10
N LEU A 223 -8.52 -9.67 -21.85
CA LEU A 223 -8.64 -9.13 -23.21
C LEU A 223 -9.38 -10.10 -24.14
N ASN A 224 -9.12 -11.40 -24.01
CA ASN A 224 -9.85 -12.41 -24.77
C ASN A 224 -11.34 -12.42 -24.41
N SER A 225 -11.70 -12.31 -23.12
CA SER A 225 -13.11 -12.19 -22.72
C SER A 225 -13.78 -10.95 -23.33
N TYR A 226 -13.11 -9.80 -23.32
CA TYR A 226 -13.64 -8.58 -23.94
C TYR A 226 -13.79 -8.67 -25.46
N LEU A 227 -12.86 -9.35 -26.14
CA LEU A 227 -12.98 -9.61 -27.57
C LEU A 227 -14.20 -10.51 -27.86
N THR A 228 -14.38 -11.58 -27.09
CA THR A 228 -15.54 -12.47 -27.26
C THR A 228 -16.86 -11.75 -26.97
N GLU A 229 -16.94 -10.95 -25.91
CA GLU A 229 -18.11 -10.13 -25.60
C GLU A 229 -18.37 -9.07 -26.69
N GLY A 230 -17.31 -8.48 -27.24
CA GLY A 230 -17.39 -7.51 -28.33
C GLY A 230 -17.99 -8.12 -29.60
N ASP A 231 -17.58 -9.33 -29.97
CA ASP A 231 -18.12 -10.06 -31.11
C ASP A 231 -19.60 -10.44 -30.90
N GLU A 232 -19.97 -10.87 -29.70
CA GLU A 232 -21.38 -11.11 -29.35
C GLU A 232 -22.23 -9.84 -29.46
N LEU A 233 -21.74 -8.72 -28.92
CA LEU A 233 -22.45 -7.44 -28.99
C LEU A 233 -22.61 -6.97 -30.43
N LYS A 234 -21.58 -7.13 -31.26
CA LYS A 234 -21.63 -6.82 -32.68
C LYS A 234 -22.65 -7.70 -33.41
N SER A 235 -22.69 -9.00 -33.12
CA SER A 235 -23.68 -9.92 -33.66
C SER A 235 -25.10 -9.51 -33.28
N ARG A 236 -25.36 -9.20 -32.00
CA ARG A 236 -26.67 -8.73 -31.52
C ARG A 236 -27.06 -7.38 -32.13
N ALA A 237 -26.11 -6.47 -32.32
CA ALA A 237 -26.36 -5.19 -32.97
C ALA A 237 -26.73 -5.37 -34.45
N GLN A 238 -26.04 -6.27 -35.15
CA GLN A 238 -26.33 -6.61 -36.54
C GLN A 238 -27.72 -7.25 -36.68
N GLU A 239 -28.07 -8.20 -35.81
CA GLU A 239 -29.40 -8.83 -35.80
C GLU A 239 -30.51 -7.80 -35.59
N ARG A 240 -30.34 -6.88 -34.62
CA ARG A 240 -31.29 -5.78 -34.38
C ARG A 240 -31.39 -4.83 -35.57
N PHE A 241 -30.27 -4.54 -36.22
CA PHE A 241 -30.26 -3.69 -37.40
C PHE A 241 -31.03 -4.33 -38.55
N GLU A 242 -30.83 -5.62 -38.80
CA GLU A 242 -31.56 -6.38 -39.80
C GLU A 242 -33.05 -6.48 -39.48
N GLN A 243 -33.41 -6.69 -38.21
CA GLN A 243 -34.80 -6.69 -37.77
C GLN A 243 -35.45 -5.33 -37.99
N ALA A 244 -34.79 -4.24 -37.58
CA ALA A 244 -35.30 -2.88 -37.79
C ALA A 244 -35.44 -2.55 -39.28
N GLY A 245 -34.53 -3.04 -40.13
CA GLY A 245 -34.62 -2.95 -41.58
C GLY A 245 -35.89 -3.61 -42.12
N ARG A 246 -36.16 -4.86 -41.72
CA ARG A 246 -37.37 -5.60 -42.11
C ARG A 246 -38.65 -4.90 -41.63
N GLU A 247 -38.67 -4.43 -40.38
CA GLU A 247 -39.81 -3.70 -39.82
C GLU A 247 -40.07 -2.40 -40.58
N LEU A 248 -39.02 -1.68 -40.97
CA LEU A 248 -39.13 -0.46 -41.76
C LEU A 248 -39.70 -0.74 -43.17
N GLU A 249 -39.23 -1.81 -43.83
CA GLU A 249 -39.77 -2.26 -45.11
C GLU A 249 -41.25 -2.63 -44.99
N ASP A 250 -41.64 -3.43 -44.00
CA ASP A 250 -43.03 -3.81 -43.74
C ASP A 250 -43.93 -2.60 -43.49
N LYS A 251 -43.47 -1.65 -42.66
CA LYS A 251 -44.21 -0.41 -42.38
C LYS A 251 -44.32 0.47 -43.62
N SER A 252 -43.28 0.55 -44.44
CA SER A 252 -43.33 1.29 -45.71
C SER A 252 -44.33 0.69 -46.69
N ALA A 253 -44.39 -0.65 -46.77
CA ALA A 253 -45.37 -1.36 -47.58
C ALA A 253 -46.79 -1.13 -47.06
N GLN A 254 -47.01 -1.21 -45.73
CA GLN A 254 -48.30 -0.91 -45.11
C GLN A 254 -48.75 0.53 -45.35
N LEU A 255 -47.84 1.51 -45.26
CA LEU A 255 -48.15 2.91 -45.55
C LEU A 255 -48.57 3.10 -47.00
N LYS A 256 -47.87 2.46 -47.95
CA LYS A 256 -48.22 2.51 -49.36
C LYS A 256 -49.61 1.92 -49.63
N ILE A 257 -49.91 0.74 -49.08
CA ILE A 257 -51.24 0.11 -49.18
C ILE A 257 -52.31 1.05 -48.61
N ARG A 258 -52.09 1.61 -47.41
CA ARG A 258 -53.04 2.55 -46.80
C ARG A 258 -53.23 3.80 -47.65
N GLN A 259 -52.17 4.36 -48.21
CA GLN A 259 -52.23 5.52 -49.09
C GLN A 259 -53.04 5.23 -50.35
N ASP A 260 -52.87 4.06 -50.95
CA ASP A 260 -53.63 3.64 -52.12
C ASP A 260 -55.11 3.39 -51.76
N THR A 261 -55.41 2.76 -50.62
CA THR A 261 -56.80 2.62 -50.15
C THR A 261 -57.47 3.96 -49.86
N LEU A 262 -56.73 4.93 -49.32
CA LEU A 262 -57.24 6.29 -49.08
C LEU A 262 -57.55 7.00 -50.40
N ARG A 263 -56.69 6.82 -51.43
CA ARG A 263 -56.95 7.36 -52.77
C ARG A 263 -58.19 6.74 -53.39
N ASP A 264 -58.39 5.43 -53.26
CA ASP A 264 -59.57 4.77 -53.81
C ASP A 264 -60.85 5.17 -53.07
N LEU A 265 -60.82 5.26 -51.74
CA LEU A 265 -61.94 5.81 -50.97
C LEU A 265 -62.23 7.27 -51.33
N ALA A 266 -61.21 8.09 -51.54
CA ALA A 266 -61.38 9.47 -52.00
C ALA A 266 -62.07 9.54 -53.37
N ARG A 267 -61.67 8.70 -54.33
CA ARG A 267 -62.34 8.58 -55.64
C ARG A 267 -63.79 8.12 -55.50
N GLN A 268 -64.07 7.13 -54.63
CA GLN A 268 -65.44 6.66 -54.38
C GLN A 268 -66.30 7.77 -53.78
N LEU A 269 -65.77 8.53 -52.82
CA LEU A 269 -66.46 9.68 -52.24
C LEU A 269 -66.75 10.75 -53.30
N GLU A 270 -65.78 11.07 -54.16
CA GLU A 270 -65.97 12.01 -55.27
C GLU A 270 -67.08 11.55 -56.23
N ILE A 271 -67.10 10.26 -56.60
CA ILE A 271 -68.19 9.70 -57.42
C ILE A 271 -69.53 9.81 -56.68
N SER A 272 -69.59 9.46 -55.39
CA SER A 272 -70.82 9.53 -54.59
C SER A 272 -71.36 10.96 -54.43
N GLU A 273 -70.46 11.95 -54.33
CA GLU A 273 -70.81 13.38 -54.31
C GLU A 273 -71.52 13.78 -55.61
N HIS A 274 -71.07 13.27 -56.74
CA HIS A 274 -71.63 13.61 -58.06
C HIS A 274 -72.91 12.84 -58.38
N VAL A 275 -73.05 11.61 -57.90
CA VAL A 275 -74.17 10.72 -58.26
C VAL A 275 -75.37 10.85 -57.31
N THR A 276 -75.15 11.15 -56.03
CA THR A 276 -76.23 11.12 -55.01
C THR A 276 -76.59 12.51 -54.46
N GLY A 277 -77.89 12.76 -54.27
CA GLY A 277 -78.38 14.02 -53.68
C GLY A 277 -77.87 14.25 -52.25
N TYR A 278 -77.75 13.19 -51.45
CA TYR A 278 -77.16 13.24 -50.10
C TYR A 278 -75.64 13.48 -50.13
N GLY A 279 -74.92 12.92 -51.12
CA GLY A 279 -73.49 13.19 -51.31
C GLY A 279 -73.20 14.66 -51.60
N LYS A 280 -74.03 15.32 -52.42
CA LYS A 280 -73.94 16.76 -52.69
C LYS A 280 -74.20 17.63 -51.45
N LEU A 281 -75.12 17.21 -50.57
CA LEU A 281 -75.34 17.88 -49.28
C LEU A 281 -74.15 17.70 -48.34
N ALA A 282 -73.59 16.48 -48.26
CA ALA A 282 -72.41 16.21 -47.45
C ALA A 282 -71.18 17.01 -47.92
N SER A 283 -71.00 17.18 -49.24
CA SER A 283 -69.89 17.97 -49.77
C SER A 283 -70.06 19.48 -49.55
N LEU A 284 -71.29 20.00 -49.64
CA LEU A 284 -71.59 21.38 -49.25
C LEU A 284 -71.35 21.62 -47.77
N ALA A 285 -71.76 20.68 -46.91
CA ALA A 285 -71.46 20.73 -45.47
C ALA A 285 -69.95 20.73 -45.20
N ARG A 286 -69.18 19.86 -45.88
CA ARG A 286 -67.72 19.82 -45.76
C ARG A 286 -67.06 21.13 -46.23
N LYS A 287 -67.49 21.69 -47.35
CA LYS A 287 -67.03 23.02 -47.83
C LYS A 287 -67.39 24.14 -46.86
N SER A 288 -68.54 24.06 -46.20
CA SER A 288 -68.93 25.00 -45.14
C SER A 288 -68.00 24.89 -43.94
N ILE A 289 -67.74 23.68 -43.45
CA ILE A 289 -66.84 23.43 -42.31
C ILE A 289 -65.41 23.84 -42.65
N GLU A 290 -64.90 23.52 -43.85
CA GLU A 290 -63.56 23.98 -44.26
C GLU A 290 -63.47 25.50 -44.34
N ARG A 291 -64.52 26.17 -44.82
CA ARG A 291 -64.57 27.63 -44.84
C ARG A 291 -64.59 28.19 -43.43
N GLU A 292 -65.36 27.59 -42.52
CA GLU A 292 -65.42 27.97 -41.11
C GLU A 292 -64.09 27.72 -40.41
N ASN A 293 -63.42 26.60 -40.69
CA ASN A 293 -62.12 26.27 -40.10
C ASN A 293 -61.00 27.19 -40.63
N ARG A 294 -61.01 27.51 -41.94
CA ARG A 294 -60.10 28.54 -42.49
C ARG A 294 -60.38 29.90 -41.88
N TRP A 295 -61.65 30.25 -41.67
CA TRP A 295 -62.03 31.47 -40.98
C TRP A 295 -61.52 31.47 -39.53
N MET A 296 -61.75 30.40 -38.76
CA MET A 296 -61.23 30.21 -37.40
C MET A 296 -59.71 30.29 -37.33
N THR A 297 -59.00 29.60 -38.23
CA THR A 297 -57.53 29.63 -38.29
C THR A 297 -57.04 31.02 -38.67
N SER A 298 -57.74 31.75 -39.55
CA SER A 298 -57.40 33.14 -39.86
C SER A 298 -57.69 34.10 -38.70
N MET A 299 -58.75 33.86 -37.93
CA MET A 299 -59.13 34.70 -36.80
C MET A 299 -58.23 34.46 -35.58
N LEU A 300 -57.87 33.19 -35.32
CA LEU A 300 -57.01 32.77 -34.22
C LEU A 300 -55.52 32.93 -34.56
N GLY A 301 -55.10 32.61 -35.78
CA GLY A 301 -53.72 32.85 -36.25
C GLY A 301 -53.38 34.33 -36.38
N ALA A 302 -54.36 35.21 -36.62
CA ALA A 302 -54.16 36.66 -36.52
C ALA A 302 -54.03 37.16 -35.07
N SER A 303 -54.40 36.37 -34.06
CA SER A 303 -54.20 36.69 -32.64
C SER A 303 -52.82 36.28 -32.11
N GLU A 304 -52.13 35.36 -32.79
CA GLU A 304 -50.79 34.88 -32.40
C GLU A 304 -49.64 35.83 -32.80
N GLN A 305 -49.92 36.89 -33.57
CA GLN A 305 -48.97 37.98 -33.84
C GLN A 305 -49.00 39.11 -32.80
N MET A 306 -49.84 39.03 -31.77
CA MET A 306 -49.68 39.84 -30.56
C MET A 306 -48.93 39.04 -29.49
N THR A 307 -47.65 38.74 -29.72
CA THR A 307 -46.76 38.48 -28.59
C THR A 307 -46.76 39.76 -27.73
N PRO A 308 -47.23 39.71 -26.46
CA PRO A 308 -47.23 40.90 -25.62
C PRO A 308 -45.80 41.43 -25.49
N GLN A 309 -45.61 42.73 -25.72
CA GLN A 309 -44.31 43.44 -25.62
C GLN A 309 -43.51 43.11 -24.35
N PHE A 310 -44.19 42.64 -23.30
CA PHE A 310 -43.61 42.19 -22.05
C PHE A 310 -42.60 41.02 -22.19
N GLU A 311 -42.81 40.07 -23.12
CA GLU A 311 -41.83 38.96 -23.31
C GLU A 311 -40.57 39.41 -24.06
N GLN A 312 -40.64 40.49 -24.85
CA GLN A 312 -39.46 41.06 -25.52
C GLN A 312 -38.57 41.89 -24.57
N GLU A 313 -39.12 42.42 -23.47
CA GLU A 313 -38.34 43.13 -22.45
C GLU A 313 -37.64 42.17 -21.47
N LEU A 314 -38.14 40.95 -21.28
CA LEU A 314 -37.52 39.93 -20.41
C LEU A 314 -36.29 39.23 -21.02
N GLN A 315 -36.03 39.43 -22.32
CA GLN A 315 -34.85 38.91 -23.01
C GLN A 315 -33.72 39.95 -23.20
N ARG A 316 -33.89 41.18 -22.69
CA ARG A 316 -32.82 42.19 -22.60
C ARG A 316 -32.29 42.29 -21.17
#